data_AF-A0A5M9JJG9-F1
#
_entry.id   AF-A0A5M9JJG9-F1
#
_cell.length_a   1.000
_cell.length_b   1.000
_cell.length_c   1.000
_cell.angle_alpha   90.00
_cell.angle_beta   90.00
_cell.angle_gamma   90.00
#
_symmetry.space_group_name_H-M   'P 1'
#
loop_
_entity.id
_entity.type
_entity.pdbx_description
1 polymer ?
#
loop_
_entity_poly.entity_id
_entity_poly.type
_entity_poly.pdbx_seq_one_letter_code
_entity_poly.pdbx_strand_id
1 'polypeptide(L)' 'MINNSIFVIGGEGNPAPNSNGVFSQNEGYDTATDTWKEYAPMDVPRHGTSAVAVGNRIYIPGGGVAEGGAPTSYFSYFEV' A
#
# COMPACT_ATOMS: atom_id res chain seq x y z
N MET A 1 12.72 2.12 -0.56
CA MET A 1 13.29 2.36 -1.90
C MET A 1 13.63 1.03 -2.52
N ILE A 2 13.03 0.69 -3.66
CA ILE A 2 13.42 -0.44 -4.53
C ILE A 2 13.52 0.11 -5.95
N ASN A 3 14.57 -0.25 -6.71
CA ASN A 3 14.75 0.18 -8.10
C ASN A 3 14.56 1.70 -8.32
N ASN A 4 15.11 2.54 -7.43
CA ASN A 4 14.99 4.00 -7.46
C ASN A 4 13.57 4.56 -7.22
N SER A 5 12.63 3.71 -6.80
CA SER A 5 11.27 4.13 -6.47
C SER A 5 10.96 4.06 -4.96
N ILE A 6 10.26 5.08 -4.46
CA ILE A 6 9.59 5.08 -3.16
C ILE A 6 8.19 4.50 -3.37
N PHE A 7 7.80 3.53 -2.54
CA PHE A 7 6.47 2.93 -2.63
C PHE A 7 5.56 3.47 -1.53
N VAL A 8 4.34 3.82 -1.92
CA VAL A 8 3.23 4.19 -1.03
C VAL A 8 2.14 3.16 -1.24
N ILE A 9 1.76 2.47 -0.17
CA ILE A 9 0.82 1.33 -0.25
C ILE A 9 -0.22 1.48 0.85
N GLY A 10 -1.49 1.58 0.45
CA GLY A 10 -2.62 1.76 1.34
C GLY A 10 -2.70 3.14 1.99
N GLY A 11 -3.22 3.19 3.21
CA GLY A 11 -3.42 4.42 3.97
C GLY A 11 -4.87 4.63 4.40
N GLU A 12 -5.07 5.70 5.17
CA GLU A 12 -6.35 6.10 5.78
C GLU A 12 -6.74 7.51 5.30
N GLY A 13 -8.03 7.82 5.34
CA GLY A 13 -8.59 9.10 4.88
C GLY A 13 -9.18 9.06 3.47
N ASN A 14 -9.55 7.86 2.97
CA ASN A 14 -10.17 7.72 1.65
C ASN A 14 -11.60 8.29 1.65
N PRO A 15 -11.88 9.39 0.91
CA PRO A 15 -13.19 10.01 0.91
C PRO A 15 -14.20 9.27 0.01
N ALA A 16 -13.77 8.25 -0.74
CA ALA A 16 -14.64 7.54 -1.66
C ALA A 16 -15.76 6.79 -0.91
N PRO A 17 -17.00 6.78 -1.43
CA PRO A 17 -18.09 6.02 -0.84
C PRO A 17 -17.76 4.53 -0.74
N ASN A 18 -18.18 3.88 0.34
CA ASN A 18 -17.98 2.45 0.61
C ASN A 18 -16.50 1.99 0.70
N SER A 19 -15.55 2.92 0.84
CA SER A 19 -14.12 2.59 1.01
C SER A 19 -13.75 2.22 2.44
N ASN A 20 -14.67 2.40 3.41
CA ASN A 20 -14.38 2.40 4.85
C ASN A 20 -13.24 3.37 5.25
N GLY A 21 -12.97 4.41 4.45
CA GLY A 21 -11.92 5.39 4.74
C GLY A 21 -10.51 4.88 4.47
N VAL A 22 -10.33 3.75 3.78
CA VAL A 22 -9.01 3.14 3.53
C VAL A 22 -8.67 3.03 2.04
N PHE A 23 -7.39 3.10 1.72
CA PHE A 23 -6.87 3.00 0.36
C PHE A 23 -6.38 1.58 0.04
N SER A 24 -6.54 1.12 -1.19
CA SER A 24 -5.95 -0.12 -1.71
C SER A 24 -4.74 0.11 -2.62
N GLN A 25 -4.47 1.37 -2.96
CA GLN A 25 -3.46 1.77 -3.92
C GLN A 25 -2.07 1.24 -3.55
N ASN A 26 -1.30 0.98 -4.59
CA ASN A 26 0.11 0.66 -4.54
C ASN A 26 0.77 1.49 -5.64
N GLU A 27 1.50 2.52 -5.23
CA GLU A 27 2.05 3.52 -6.13
C GLU A 27 3.55 3.67 -5.88
N GLY A 28 4.32 3.71 -6.97
CA GLY A 28 5.76 3.95 -6.93
C GLY A 28 6.09 5.34 -7.47
N TYR A 29 6.80 6.14 -6.69
CA TYR A 29 7.39 7.41 -7.12
C TYR A 29 8.84 7.20 -7.53
N ASP A 30 9.15 7.40 -8.81
CA ASP A 30 10.53 7.39 -9.31
C ASP A 30 11.18 8.76 -9.10
N THR A 31 12.20 8.80 -8.24
CA THR A 31 12.89 10.03 -7.88
C THR A 31 13.78 10.58 -8.98
N ALA A 32 14.11 9.80 -10.02
CA ALA A 32 14.93 10.26 -11.14
C ALA A 32 14.11 10.99 -12.20
N THR A 33 12.87 10.56 -12.44
CA THR A 33 11.98 11.14 -13.46
C THR A 33 10.92 12.05 -12.87
N ASP A 34 10.79 12.11 -11.54
CA ASP A 34 9.76 12.87 -10.83
C ASP A 34 8.34 12.48 -11.25
N THR A 35 8.10 11.17 -11.36
CA THR A 35 6.83 10.62 -11.85
C THR A 35 6.31 9.52 -10.96
N TRP A 36 4.99 9.43 -10.87
CA TRP A 36 4.29 8.32 -10.22
C TRP A 36 3.91 7.24 -11.23
N LYS A 37 3.92 5.99 -10.77
CA LYS A 37 3.43 4.81 -11.49
C LYS A 37 2.52 4.00 -10.59
N GLU A 38 1.35 3.63 -11.09
CA GLU A 38 0.44 2.69 -10.43
C GLU A 38 0.91 1.24 -10.61
N TYR A 39 0.76 0.44 -9.56
CA TYR A 39 0.99 -1.00 -9.53
C TYR A 39 -0.30 -1.74 -9.15
N ALA A 40 -0.25 -3.07 -9.15
CA ALA A 40 -1.39 -3.87 -8.70
C ALA A 40 -1.78 -3.46 -7.25
N PRO A 41 -3.06 -3.13 -7.00
CA PRO A 41 -3.51 -2.72 -5.67
C PRO A 41 -3.53 -3.91 -4.70
N MET A 42 -3.69 -3.64 -3.41
CA MET A 42 -4.04 -4.67 -2.44
C MET A 42 -5.45 -5.19 -2.72
N ASP A 43 -5.63 -6.52 -2.70
CA ASP A 43 -6.96 -7.15 -2.75
C ASP A 43 -7.86 -6.69 -1.60
N VAL A 44 -7.25 -6.36 -0.46
CA VAL A 44 -7.92 -5.82 0.72
C VAL A 44 -7.31 -4.45 1.04
N PRO A 45 -8.07 -3.34 0.91
CA PRO A 45 -7.64 -2.01 1.32
C PRO A 45 -7.25 -1.98 2.80
N ARG A 46 -6.09 -1.38 3.13
CA ARG A 46 -5.55 -1.41 4.51
C ARG A 46 -4.78 -0.14 4.85
N HIS A 47 -4.80 0.19 6.14
CA HIS A 47 -3.96 1.22 6.76
C HIS A 47 -3.21 0.67 7.98
N GLY A 48 -2.40 1.50 8.66
CA GLY A 48 -1.77 1.12 9.93
C GLY A 48 -0.88 -0.12 9.84
N THR A 49 -0.32 -0.38 8.65
CA THR A 49 0.53 -1.54 8.36
C THR A 49 2.01 -1.17 8.38
N SER A 50 2.87 -2.17 8.33
CA SER A 50 4.31 -2.02 8.08
C SER A 50 4.65 -2.49 6.66
N ALA A 51 5.80 -2.11 6.13
CA ALA A 51 6.29 -2.60 4.86
C ALA A 51 7.74 -3.06 4.97
N VAL A 52 8.07 -4.20 4.37
CA VAL A 52 9.46 -4.68 4.26
C VAL A 52 9.79 -5.05 2.82
N ALA A 53 10.95 -4.58 2.36
CA ALA A 53 11.52 -4.92 1.07
C ALA A 53 12.49 -6.10 1.22
N VAL A 54 12.32 -7.15 0.42
CA VAL A 54 13.28 -8.26 0.33
C VAL A 54 13.45 -8.66 -1.14
N GLY A 55 14.64 -8.44 -1.68
CA GLY A 55 14.88 -8.54 -3.13
C GLY A 55 14.00 -7.56 -3.90
N ASN A 56 13.31 -8.04 -4.94
CA ASN A 56 12.40 -7.24 -5.74
C ASN A 56 10.94 -7.35 -5.24
N ARG A 57 10.74 -7.63 -3.95
CA ARG A 57 9.41 -7.78 -3.36
C ARG A 57 9.19 -6.85 -2.19
N ILE A 58 7.97 -6.35 -2.07
CA ILE A 58 7.48 -5.62 -0.89
C ILE A 58 6.42 -6.47 -0.21
N TYR A 59 6.54 -6.67 1.09
CA TYR A 59 5.60 -7.43 1.91
C TYR A 59 4.85 -6.52 2.88
N ILE A 60 3.53 -6.72 2.96
CA ILE A 60 2.59 -5.91 3.73
C ILE A 60 1.76 -6.82 4.64
N PRO A 61 2.14 -6.98 5.92
CA PRO A 61 1.39 -7.77 6.88
C PRO A 61 0.29 -6.95 7.58
N GLY A 62 -0.90 -7.54 7.69
CA GLY A 62 -2.00 -7.02 8.51
C GLY A 62 -2.37 -5.58 8.22
N GLY A 63 -2.76 -4.84 9.27
CA GLY A 63 -3.26 -3.48 9.20
C GLY A 63 -4.73 -3.38 9.57
N GLY A 64 -5.34 -2.22 9.32
CA GLY A 64 -6.76 -1.95 9.55
C GLY A 64 -7.57 -1.84 8.25
N VAL A 65 -8.75 -2.43 8.18
CA VAL A 65 -9.63 -2.38 6.98
C VAL A 65 -10.71 -1.29 7.03
N ALA A 66 -10.67 -0.44 8.06
CA ALA A 66 -11.56 0.71 8.22
C ALA A 66 -10.86 1.83 9.02
N GLU A 67 -11.20 3.08 8.71
CA GLU A 67 -10.78 4.29 9.41
C GLU A 67 -11.06 4.16 10.92
N GLY A 68 -10.14 4.63 11.76
CA GLY A 68 -10.16 4.48 13.21
C GLY A 68 -9.73 3.09 13.73
N GLY A 69 -9.63 2.09 12.85
CA GLY A 69 -9.05 0.78 13.15
C GLY A 69 -10.03 -0.39 13.04
N ALA A 70 -9.62 -1.42 12.31
CA ALA A 70 -10.32 -2.70 12.16
C ALA A 70 -9.29 -3.78 11.79
N PRO A 71 -8.60 -4.40 12.77
CA PRO A 71 -7.41 -5.20 12.52
C PRO A 71 -7.71 -6.43 11.65
N THR A 72 -6.75 -6.80 10.80
CA THR A 72 -6.85 -7.98 9.95
C THR A 72 -5.57 -8.82 9.91
N SER A 73 -5.71 -10.10 9.54
CA SER A 73 -4.62 -11.04 9.30
C SER A 73 -4.21 -11.17 7.84
N TYR A 74 -4.83 -10.41 6.92
CA TYR A 74 -4.43 -10.46 5.51
C TYR A 74 -2.95 -10.09 5.33
N PHE A 75 -2.31 -10.77 4.39
CA PHE A 75 -0.93 -10.54 4.01
C PHE A 75 -0.87 -10.38 2.50
N SER A 76 -0.16 -9.35 2.03
CA SER A 76 0.08 -9.16 0.61
C SER A 76 1.58 -9.08 0.33
N TYR A 77 1.97 -9.44 -0.89
CA TYR A 77 3.26 -9.09 -1.43
C TYR A 77 3.10 -8.54 -2.84
N PHE A 78 4.04 -7.69 -3.24
CA PHE A 78 4.09 -7.10 -4.58
C PHE A 78 5.48 -7.29 -5.15
N GLU A 79 5.55 -7.75 -6.40
CA GLU A 79 6.78 -7.72 -7.20
C GLU A 79 7.00 -6.30 -7.73
N VAL A 80 8.26 -5.88 -7.80
CA VAL A 80 8.71 -4.54 -8.21
C VAL A 80 9.65 -4.61 -9.42
#